data_AF-H9VRS7-F1
#
_entry.id   AF-H9VRS7-F1
#
_cell.length_a   1.000
_cell.length_b   1.000
_cell.length_c   1.000
_cell.angle_alpha   90.00
_cell.angle_beta   90.00
_cell.angle_gamma   90.00
#
_symmetry.space_group_name_H-M   'P 1'
#
loop_
_entity.id
_entity.type
_entity.pdbx_description
1 polymer ?
#
loop_
_entity_poly.entity_id
_entity_poly.type
_entity_poly.pdbx_seq_one_letter_code
_entity_poly.pdbx_strand_id
1 'polypeptide(L)'
;EEEEEEEIENRIPSADIKVFVGNLPWSVDSAELAELFKDAGDVTMVEVIYDRQTGRSCGFAFVTMAMQEDADSAVEKLNGYEYQG
;
A
#
# COMPACT_ATOMS: atom_id res chain seq x y z
N GLU A 1 10.29 13.87 -26.79
CA GLU A 1 10.67 12.55 -26.25
C GLU A 1 11.15 12.60 -24.81
N GLU A 2 11.73 13.71 -24.33
CA GLU A 2 12.11 13.88 -22.90
C GLU A 2 10.96 14.33 -21.97
N GLU A 3 9.81 14.75 -22.52
CA GLU A 3 8.67 15.26 -21.72
C GLU A 3 7.76 14.15 -21.15
N GLU A 4 7.89 12.90 -21.61
CA GLU A 4 7.04 11.78 -21.18
C GLU A 4 7.55 11.09 -19.90
N GLU A 5 8.81 11.32 -19.51
CA GLU A 5 9.42 10.68 -18.33
C GLU A 5 9.14 11.45 -17.03
N GLU A 6 8.92 12.76 -17.08
CA GLU A 6 8.65 13.60 -15.88
C GLU A 6 7.18 13.54 -15.38
N GLU A 7 6.23 13.05 -16.19
CA GLU A 7 4.83 12.91 -15.76
C GLU A 7 4.60 11.72 -14.84
N ILE A 8 5.47 10.71 -14.88
CA ILE A 8 5.29 9.50 -14.07
C ILE A 8 5.69 9.78 -12.61
N GLU A 9 6.76 10.54 -12.36
CA GLU A 9 7.24 10.90 -11.01
C GLU A 9 6.24 11.79 -10.26
N ASN A 10 5.55 12.71 -10.94
CA ASN A 10 4.56 13.60 -10.33
C ASN A 10 3.23 12.91 -9.94
N ARG A 11 2.95 11.70 -10.45
CA ARG A 11 1.78 10.90 -10.06
C ARG A 11 2.10 9.86 -9.01
N ILE A 12 3.37 9.65 -8.66
CA ILE A 12 3.74 8.87 -7.49
C ILE A 12 3.73 9.86 -6.32
N PRO A 13 2.73 9.83 -5.42
CA PRO A 13 2.89 10.50 -4.14
C PRO A 13 4.24 10.08 -3.58
N SER A 14 5.06 11.04 -3.14
CA SER A 14 6.46 10.87 -2.75
C SER A 14 6.68 9.47 -2.17
N ALA A 15 7.65 8.71 -2.69
CA ALA A 15 7.86 7.31 -2.25
C ALA A 15 7.97 7.20 -0.71
N ASP A 16 8.36 8.29 -0.05
CA ASP A 16 8.31 8.55 1.39
C ASP A 16 6.97 8.25 2.09
N ILE A 17 5.83 8.37 1.41
CA ILE A 17 4.48 8.09 1.96
C ILE A 17 3.87 6.80 1.44
N LYS A 18 4.61 6.03 0.62
CA LYS A 18 4.14 4.76 0.04
C LYS A 18 4.70 3.57 0.81
N VAL A 19 3.82 2.86 1.50
CA VAL A 19 4.12 1.65 2.26
C VAL A 19 3.87 0.42 1.40
N PHE A 20 4.86 -0.47 1.33
CA PHE A 20 4.72 -1.79 0.72
C PHE A 20 4.25 -2.80 1.77
N VAL A 21 3.21 -3.55 1.44
CA VAL A 21 2.63 -4.57 2.32
C VAL A 21 2.69 -5.91 1.60
N GLY A 22 3.49 -6.83 2.10
CA GLY A 22 3.66 -8.16 1.55
C GLY A 22 3.21 -9.25 2.50
N ASN A 23 3.17 -10.49 2.01
CA ASN A 23 2.78 -11.67 2.78
C ASN A 23 1.34 -11.59 3.32
N LEU A 24 0.45 -10.96 2.54
CA LEU A 24 -0.95 -10.83 2.87
C LEU A 24 -1.73 -12.10 2.48
N PRO A 25 -2.78 -12.46 3.25
CA PRO A 25 -3.73 -13.48 2.87
C PRO A 25 -4.39 -13.15 1.53
N TRP A 26 -4.74 -14.17 0.74
CA TRP A 26 -5.45 -13.96 -0.54
C TRP A 26 -6.88 -13.41 -0.38
N SER A 27 -7.43 -13.49 0.84
CA SER A 27 -8.72 -12.90 1.22
C SER A 27 -8.65 -11.39 1.42
N VAL A 28 -7.46 -10.84 1.66
CA VAL A 28 -7.32 -9.41 1.98
C VAL A 28 -7.51 -8.56 0.74
N ASP A 29 -8.40 -7.58 0.88
CA ASP A 29 -8.70 -6.57 -0.13
C ASP A 29 -8.21 -5.17 0.29
N SER A 30 -8.35 -4.23 -0.64
CA SER A 30 -7.91 -2.86 -0.44
C SER A 30 -8.70 -2.13 0.65
N ALA A 31 -9.94 -2.52 0.91
CA ALA A 31 -10.76 -1.91 1.96
C ALA A 31 -10.28 -2.38 3.34
N GLU A 32 -10.01 -3.67 3.52
CA GLU A 32 -9.45 -4.19 4.79
C GLU A 32 -8.09 -3.54 5.09
N LEU A 33 -7.20 -3.41 4.10
CA LEU A 33 -5.93 -2.70 4.26
C LEU A 33 -6.13 -1.23 4.61
N ALA A 34 -7.08 -0.54 3.96
CA ALA A 34 -7.36 0.85 4.28
C ALA A 34 -7.85 1.00 5.74
N GLU A 35 -8.68 0.08 6.22
CA GLU A 35 -9.14 0.07 7.62
C GLU A 35 -8.02 -0.25 8.61
N LEU A 36 -7.11 -1.15 8.26
CA LEU A 36 -5.93 -1.46 9.08
C LEU A 36 -4.99 -0.25 9.20
N PHE A 37 -4.69 0.39 8.07
CA PHE A 37 -3.78 1.52 8.02
C PHE A 37 -4.41 2.79 8.60
N LYS A 38 -5.75 2.87 8.68
CA LYS A 38 -6.46 3.96 9.37
C LYS A 38 -6.11 4.11 10.85
N ASP A 39 -5.71 3.05 11.54
CA ASP A 39 -5.23 3.15 12.93
C ASP A 39 -3.85 3.83 13.01
N ALA A 40 -3.06 3.72 11.95
CA ALA A 40 -1.77 4.35 11.85
C ALA A 40 -1.86 5.80 11.37
N GLY A 41 -2.77 6.12 10.45
CA GLY A 41 -3.00 7.47 9.96
C GLY A 41 -3.95 7.53 8.75
N ASP A 42 -4.00 8.67 8.08
CA ASP A 42 -4.90 8.85 6.93
C ASP A 42 -4.36 8.13 5.68
N VAL A 43 -5.19 7.28 5.09
CA VAL A 43 -4.87 6.52 3.88
C VAL A 43 -5.38 7.27 2.64
N THR A 44 -4.49 7.61 1.74
CA THR A 44 -4.80 8.27 0.47
C THR A 44 -5.22 7.28 -0.61
N MET A 45 -4.48 6.16 -0.73
CA MET A 45 -4.70 5.18 -1.79
C MET A 45 -4.28 3.78 -1.35
N VAL A 46 -4.99 2.76 -1.82
CA VAL A 46 -4.60 1.36 -1.63
C VAL A 46 -4.70 0.63 -2.96
N GLU A 47 -3.63 -0.05 -3.33
CA GLU A 47 -3.51 -0.80 -4.57
C GLU A 47 -3.09 -2.24 -4.25
N VAL A 48 -4.04 -3.17 -4.33
CA VAL A 48 -3.78 -4.60 -4.16
C VAL A 48 -3.42 -5.18 -5.52
N ILE A 49 -2.35 -5.97 -5.57
CA ILE A 49 -1.92 -6.60 -6.81
C ILE A 49 -2.53 -7.99 -6.91
N TYR A 50 -3.21 -8.22 -8.03
CA TYR A 50 -3.83 -9.49 -8.36
C TYR A 50 -3.08 -10.15 -9.50
N ASP A 51 -2.90 -11.46 -9.37
CA ASP A 51 -2.33 -12.31 -10.40
C ASP A 51 -3.27 -12.36 -11.60
N ARG A 52 -2.80 -11.90 -12.75
CA ARG A 52 -3.63 -11.78 -13.96
C ARG A 52 -4.00 -13.12 -14.58
N GLN A 53 -3.31 -14.21 -14.23
CA GLN A 53 -3.60 -15.54 -14.78
C GLN A 53 -4.65 -16.28 -13.97
N THR A 54 -4.56 -16.20 -12.63
CA THR A 54 -5.43 -16.91 -11.70
C THR A 54 -6.54 -16.05 -11.12
N GLY A 55 -6.44 -14.72 -11.27
CA GLY A 55 -7.36 -13.75 -10.67
C GLY A 55 -7.26 -13.67 -9.14
N ARG A 56 -6.24 -14.27 -8.54
CA ARG A 56 -6.04 -14.30 -7.08
C ARG A 56 -5.15 -13.16 -6.66
N SER A 57 -5.35 -12.63 -5.46
CA SER A 57 -4.39 -11.67 -4.88
C SER A 57 -3.00 -12.31 -4.85
N CYS A 58 -1.97 -11.59 -5.26
CA CYS A 58 -0.61 -12.10 -5.16
C CYS A 58 -0.07 -12.08 -3.72
N GLY A 59 -0.87 -11.64 -2.75
CA GLY A 59 -0.47 -11.49 -1.35
C GLY A 59 0.41 -10.27 -1.11
N PHE A 60 0.30 -9.26 -1.97
CA PHE A 60 0.98 -7.99 -1.78
C PHE A 60 0.15 -6.81 -2.29
N ALA A 61 0.37 -5.68 -1.64
CA ALA A 61 -0.33 -4.44 -1.88
C ALA A 61 0.57 -3.23 -1.60
N PHE A 62 0.19 -2.10 -2.16
CA PHE A 62 0.80 -0.81 -1.90
C PHE A 62 -0.23 0.12 -1.26
N VAL A 63 0.14 0.70 -0.12
CA VAL A 63 -0.68 1.67 0.59
C VAL A 63 0.03 3.02 0.54
N THR A 64 -0.66 4.04 0.08
CA THR A 64 -0.18 5.43 0.11
C THR A 64 -0.88 6.14 1.25
N MET A 65 -0.09 6.68 2.18
CA MET A 65 -0.58 7.49 3.29
C MET A 65 -0.71 8.97 2.89
N ALA A 66 -1.34 9.78 3.74
CA ALA A 66 -1.45 11.21 3.55
C ALA A 66 -0.13 11.93 3.89
N MET A 67 0.57 11.49 4.94
CA MET A 67 1.82 12.08 5.42
C MET A 67 2.91 11.03 5.66
N GLN A 68 4.17 11.49 5.71
CA GLN A 68 5.32 10.62 6.01
C GLN A 68 5.26 10.09 7.44
N GLU A 69 4.80 10.90 8.39
CA GLU A 69 4.63 10.50 9.79
C GLU A 69 3.60 9.36 9.93
N ASP A 70 2.54 9.39 9.14
CA ASP A 70 1.52 8.33 9.10
C ASP A 70 2.09 7.04 8.50
N ALA A 71 2.90 7.16 7.43
CA ALA A 71 3.56 6.02 6.79
C ALA A 71 4.58 5.37 7.73
N ASP A 72 5.40 6.17 8.42
CA ASP A 72 6.36 5.67 9.40
C ASP A 72 5.64 4.98 10.56
N SER A 73 4.61 5.62 11.13
CA SER A 73 3.76 5.02 12.17
C SER A 73 3.11 3.70 11.72
N ALA A 74 2.67 3.64 10.45
CA ALA A 74 2.08 2.43 9.89
C ALA A 74 3.11 1.31 9.77
N VAL A 75 4.32 1.61 9.29
CA VAL A 75 5.41 0.64 9.25
C VAL A 75 5.78 0.21 10.67
N GLU A 76 5.95 1.12 11.62
CA GLU A 76 6.31 0.77 13.00
C GLU A 76 5.24 -0.10 13.69
N LYS A 77 3.95 0.16 13.46
CA LYS A 77 2.85 -0.61 14.06
C LYS A 77 2.54 -1.92 13.33
N LEU A 78 2.60 -1.92 11.99
CA LEU A 78 2.11 -3.01 11.14
C LEU A 78 3.22 -3.89 10.58
N ASN A 79 4.49 -3.48 10.65
CA ASN A 79 5.61 -4.32 10.26
C ASN A 79 5.75 -5.50 11.23
N GLY A 80 5.51 -6.71 10.72
CA GLY A 80 5.47 -7.93 11.53
C GLY A 80 4.14 -8.16 12.27
N TYR A 81 3.12 -7.36 11.97
CA TYR A 81 1.77 -7.61 12.45
C TYR A 81 1.17 -8.83 11.73
N GLU A 82 0.79 -9.84 12.51
CA GLU A 82 0.16 -11.05 12.01
C GLU A 82 -1.33 -10.78 11.79
N TYR A 83 -1.73 -10.63 10.53
CA TYR A 83 -3.13 -10.45 10.17
C TYR A 83 -3.68 -11.73 9.53
N GLN A 84 -4.67 -12.32 10.18
CA GLN A 84 -5.33 -13.58 9.79
C GLN A 84 -4.43 -14.85 9.81
N GLY A 85 -3.27 -14.81 10.48
CA GLY A 85 -2.54 -15.99 10.99
C GLY A 85 -1.28 -16.39 10.25
#